data_AF-M5B2L9-F1
#
_entry.id   AF-M5B2L9-F1
#
_cell.length_a   1.000
_cell.length_b   1.000
_cell.length_c   1.000
_cell.angle_alpha   90.00
_cell.angle_beta   90.00
_cell.angle_gamma   90.00
#
_symmetry.space_group_name_H-M   'P 1'
#
loop_
_entity.id
_entity.type
_entity.pdbx_description
1 polymer ?
#
loop_
_entity_poly.entity_id
_entity_poly.type
_entity_poly.pdbx_seq_one_letter_code
_entity_poly.pdbx_strand_id
1 'polypeptide(L)'
;MLAYMSFPRQHWAQIASTNPLERVNREIKRRADVIGTFPNDEPMLRLVGALMLETNDEWAVTRRYMSLETLARITDNPTIRLPAVAA
;
A
#
# COMPACT_ATOMS: atom_id res chain seq x y z
N MET A 1 17.47 -12.21 16.52
CA MET A 1 17.50 -11.83 15.09
C MET A 1 16.11 -11.34 14.72
N LEU A 2 15.97 -10.23 13.98
CA LEU A 2 14.65 -9.72 13.56
C LEU A 2 14.18 -10.44 12.29
N ALA A 3 12.87 -10.66 12.15
CA ALA A 3 12.31 -11.43 11.05
C ALA A 3 12.68 -10.87 9.65
N TYR A 4 12.76 -9.54 9.50
CA TYR A 4 13.11 -8.93 8.20
C TYR A 4 14.55 -9.22 7.73
N MET A 5 15.44 -9.66 8.64
CA MET A 5 16.82 -9.97 8.30
C MET A 5 16.97 -11.26 7.49
N SER A 6 15.90 -12.03 7.29
CA SER A 6 15.86 -13.15 6.35
C SER A 6 15.76 -12.70 4.88
N PHE A 7 15.38 -11.45 4.61
CA PHE A 7 15.33 -10.89 3.26
C PHE A 7 16.70 -10.35 2.82
N PRO A 8 16.97 -10.21 1.50
CA PRO A 8 18.18 -9.57 1.00
C PRO A 8 18.38 -8.17 1.61
N ARG A 9 19.63 -7.82 1.96
CA ARG A 9 19.98 -6.57 2.66
C ARG A 9 19.44 -5.31 1.99
N GLN A 10 19.34 -5.31 0.66
CA GLN A 10 18.77 -4.20 -0.11
C GLN A 10 17.32 -3.84 0.26
N HIS A 11 16.55 -4.76 0.86
CA HIS A 11 15.16 -4.54 1.26
C HIS A 11 15.00 -4.09 2.72
N TRP A 12 16.04 -4.18 3.54
CA TRP A 12 15.94 -3.99 4.98
C TRP A 12 15.42 -2.60 5.36
N ALA A 13 15.95 -1.55 4.73
CA ALA A 13 15.53 -0.18 5.00
C ALA A 13 14.04 0.05 4.67
N GLN A 14 13.54 -0.62 3.63
CA GLN A 14 12.14 -0.52 3.21
C GLN A 14 11.21 -1.34 4.13
N ILE A 15 11.61 -2.56 4.52
CA ILE A 15 10.80 -3.42 5.40
C ILE A 15 10.76 -2.89 6.83
N ALA A 16 11.87 -2.34 7.33
CA ALA A 16 11.95 -1.79 8.68
C ALA A 16 11.28 -0.40 8.82
N SER A 17 10.92 0.26 7.72
CA SER A 17 10.33 1.59 7.74
C SER A 17 8.81 1.56 7.92
N THR A 18 8.30 2.40 8.81
CA THR A 18 6.86 2.68 8.97
C THR A 18 6.38 3.86 8.12
N ASN A 19 7.27 4.53 7.39
CA ASN A 19 6.95 5.76 6.65
C ASN A 19 5.77 5.62 5.67
N PRO A 20 5.65 4.53 4.88
CA PRO A 20 4.51 4.36 3.98
C PRO A 20 3.18 4.24 4.75
N LEU A 21 3.18 3.50 5.87
CA LEU A 21 2.01 3.33 6.73
C LEU A 21 1.60 4.66 7.37
N GLU A 22 2.56 5.41 7.90
CA GLU A 22 2.31 6.72 8.49
C GLU A 22 1.73 7.71 7.47
N ARG A 23 2.22 7.68 6.23
CA ARG A 23 1.71 8.52 5.15
C ARG A 23 0.26 8.20 4.80
N VAL A 24 -0.08 6.92 4.66
CA VAL A 24 -1.45 6.49 4.38
C VAL A 24 -2.38 6.82 5.56
N ASN A 25 -1.95 6.56 6.80
CA ASN A 25 -2.74 6.91 7.99
C ASN A 25 -3.01 8.41 8.10
N ARG A 26 -2.03 9.25 7.76
CA ARG A 26 -2.22 10.71 7.71
C ARG A 26 -3.24 11.11 6.65
N GLU A 27 -3.23 10.46 5.50
CA GLU A 27 -4.17 10.75 4.42
C GLU A 27 -5.60 10.28 4.74
N ILE A 28 -5.76 9.12 5.37
CA ILE A 28 -7.05 8.66 5.91
C ILE A 28 -7.60 9.71 6.86
N LYS A 29 -6.78 10.14 7.83
CA LYS A 29 -7.19 11.16 8.81
C LYS A 29 -7.60 12.45 8.12
N ARG A 30 -6.78 12.97 7.21
CA ARG A 30 -7.06 14.21 6.46
C ARG A 30 -8.39 14.16 5.70
N ARG A 31 -8.69 13.05 5.01
CA ARG A 31 -9.95 12.91 4.25
C ARG A 31 -11.15 12.67 5.15
N ALA A 32 -10.97 11.95 6.26
CA ALA A 32 -12.00 11.75 7.27
C ALA A 32 -12.36 13.06 8.00
N ASP A 33 -11.37 13.93 8.26
CA ASP A 33 -11.57 15.23 8.92
C ASP A 33 -12.53 16.14 8.13
N VAL A 34 -12.60 16.02 6.79
CA VAL A 34 -13.56 16.76 5.94
C VAL A 34 -15.00 16.29 6.16
N ILE A 35 -15.20 15.00 6.45
CA ILE A 35 -16.52 14.40 6.68
C ILE A 35 -16.96 14.64 8.13
N GLY A 36 -16.00 14.68 9.08
CA GLY A 36 -16.26 14.84 10.50
C GLY A 36 -16.77 13.54 11.12
N THR A 37 -18.08 13.30 11.11
CA THR A 37 -18.71 12.13 11.74
C THR A 37 -19.41 11.26 10.72
N PHE A 38 -19.11 9.96 10.75
CA PHE A 38 -19.77 8.97 9.90
C PHE A 38 -21.06 8.45 10.55
N PRO A 39 -22.15 8.26 9.79
CA PRO A 39 -23.42 7.76 10.33
C PRO A 39 -23.40 6.25 10.64
N ASN A 40 -22.48 5.49 10.02
CA ASN A 40 -22.18 4.09 10.24
C ASN A 40 -20.84 3.73 9.56
N ASP A 41 -20.44 2.46 9.58
CA ASP A 41 -19.14 2.01 9.07
C ASP A 41 -19.02 2.00 7.53
N GLU A 42 -20.14 1.94 6.81
CA GLU A 42 -20.11 1.68 5.37
C GLU A 42 -19.46 2.82 4.56
N PRO A 43 -19.78 4.11 4.77
CA PRO A 43 -19.08 5.19 4.08
C PRO A 43 -17.62 5.33 4.51
N MET A 44 -17.27 4.93 5.74
CA MET A 44 -15.88 4.91 6.21
C MET A 44 -15.07 3.84 5.45
N LEU A 45 -15.62 2.63 5.32
CA LEU A 45 -15.02 1.55 4.53
C LEU A 45 -14.87 1.95 3.05
N ARG A 46 -15.86 2.64 2.47
CA ARG A 46 -15.76 3.14 1.09
C ARG A 46 -14.64 4.17 0.93
N LEU A 47 -14.51 5.12 1.86
CA LEU A 47 -13.44 6.12 1.82
C LEU A 47 -12.05 5.46 1.90
N VAL A 48 -11.86 4.59 2.91
CA VAL A 48 -10.58 3.92 3.11
C VAL A 48 -10.28 3.01 1.93
N GLY A 49 -11.26 2.23 1.46
CA GLY A 49 -11.11 1.36 0.30
C GLY A 49 -10.71 2.11 -0.97
N ALA A 50 -11.36 3.24 -1.27
CA ALA A 50 -11.01 4.08 -2.41
C ALA A 50 -9.56 4.61 -2.31
N LEU A 51 -9.13 5.04 -1.13
CA LEU A 51 -7.76 5.52 -0.92
C LEU A 51 -6.72 4.39 -1.07
N MET A 52 -7.05 3.17 -0.63
CA MET A 52 -6.16 2.01 -0.81
C MET A 52 -5.99 1.65 -2.29
N LEU A 53 -7.08 1.70 -3.07
CA LEU A 53 -7.03 1.49 -4.52
C LEU A 53 -6.16 2.55 -5.20
N GLU A 54 -6.39 3.84 -4.90
CA GLU A 54 -5.58 4.95 -5.41
C GLU A 54 -4.08 4.77 -5.09
N THR A 55 -3.77 4.45 -3.84
CA THR A 55 -2.38 4.22 -3.40
C THR A 55 -1.75 3.02 -4.11
N ASN A 56 -2.51 1.93 -4.27
CA ASN A 56 -2.05 0.74 -4.96
C ASN A 56 -1.73 1.05 -6.43
N ASP A 57 -2.59 1.80 -7.12
CA ASP A 57 -2.38 2.17 -8.51
C ASP A 57 -1.17 3.09 -8.69
N GLU A 58 -0.97 4.06 -7.79
CA GLU A 58 0.23 4.91 -7.77
C GLU A 58 1.51 4.08 -7.63
N TRP A 59 1.50 3.10 -6.73
CA TRP A 59 2.64 2.22 -6.50
C TRP A 59 2.83 1.25 -7.66
N ALA A 60 1.77 0.82 -8.33
CA ALA A 60 1.85 -0.06 -9.48
C ALA A 60 2.48 0.62 -10.71
N VAL A 61 2.20 1.92 -10.92
CA VAL A 61 2.55 2.65 -12.16
C VAL A 61 3.80 3.52 -12.02
N THR A 62 3.90 4.36 -10.97
CA THR A 62 4.84 5.51 -10.97
C THR A 62 5.79 5.55 -9.78
N ARG A 63 5.39 5.06 -8.60
CA ARG A 63 6.15 5.19 -7.34
C ARG A 63 6.33 3.86 -6.61
N ARG A 64 6.82 2.83 -7.32
CA ARG A 64 7.11 1.52 -6.73
C ARG A 64 8.04 1.65 -5.52
N TYR A 65 7.55 1.24 -4.36
CA TYR A 65 8.33 1.27 -3.13
C TYR A 65 9.48 0.25 -3.15
N MET A 66 9.29 -0.89 -3.82
CA MET A 66 10.30 -1.91 -4.12
C MET A 66 10.25 -2.27 -5.61
N SER A 67 11.38 -2.55 -6.25
CA SER A 67 11.40 -2.87 -7.68
C SER A 67 10.90 -4.30 -7.95
N LEU A 68 10.21 -4.51 -9.06
CA LEU A 68 9.74 -5.85 -9.43
C LEU A 68 10.91 -6.81 -9.69
N GLU A 69 12.02 -6.32 -10.25
CA GLU A 69 13.20 -7.15 -10.50
C GLU A 69 13.77 -7.74 -9.21
N THR A 70 13.81 -6.94 -8.14
CA THR A 70 14.35 -7.39 -6.86
C THR A 70 13.36 -8.27 -6.11
N LEU A 71 12.07 -7.95 -6.17
CA LEU A 71 11.00 -8.77 -5.62
C LEU A 71 10.89 -10.13 -6.30
N ALA A 72 11.07 -10.20 -7.63
CA ALA A 72 11.00 -11.45 -8.41
C ALA A 72 11.99 -12.52 -7.93
N ARG A 73 13.07 -12.13 -7.23
CA ARG A 73 14.07 -13.05 -6.68
C ARG A 73 13.66 -13.67 -5.33
N ILE A 74 12.59 -13.15 -4.70
CA ILE A 74 12.14 -13.53 -3.36
C ILE A 74 10.64 -13.86 -3.28
N THR A 75 9.93 -13.80 -4.40
CA THR A 75 8.49 -14.07 -4.48
C THR A 75 8.21 -15.21 -5.44
N ASP A 76 7.42 -16.18 -4.98
CA ASP A 76 6.87 -17.26 -5.81
C ASP A 76 5.49 -16.87 -6.38
N ASN A 77 5.12 -15.59 -6.29
CA ASN A 77 3.80 -15.14 -6.71
C ASN A 77 3.71 -15.22 -8.24
N PRO A 78 2.74 -15.96 -8.82
CA PRO A 78 2.45 -15.82 -10.24
C PRO A 78 2.17 -14.34 -10.52
N THR A 79 2.56 -13.83 -11.68
CA THR A 79 2.33 -12.43 -12.03
C THR A 79 0.83 -12.15 -12.05
N ILE A 80 0.25 -11.73 -10.92
CA ILE A 80 -1.17 -11.40 -10.81
C ILE A 80 -1.35 -10.10 -11.57
N ARG A 81 -1.81 -10.21 -12.82
CA ARG A 81 -2.39 -9.08 -13.52
C ARG A 81 -3.76 -8.85 -12.89
N LEU A 82 -3.88 -7.74 -12.15
CA LEU A 82 -5.20 -7.23 -11.79
C LEU A 82 -5.96 -7.05 -13.11
N PRO A 83 -7.19 -7.59 -13.25
CA PRO A 83 -7.98 -7.34 -14.44
C PRO A 83 -8.07 -5.83 -14.61
N ALA A 84 -7.82 -5.35 -15.83
CA ALA A 84 -8.01 -3.94 -16.15
C ALA A 84 -9.41 -3.57 -15.67
N VAL A 85 -9.50 -2.57 -14.78
CA VAL A 85 -10.76 -2.03 -14.32
C VAL A 85 -11.54 -1.68 -15.58
N ALA A 86 -12.63 -2.41 -15.84
CA ALA A 86 -13.51 -2.11 -16.97
C ALA A 86 -14.07 -0.71 -16.72
N ALA A 87 -13.73 0.21 -17.62
CA ALA A 87 -14.22 1.58 -17.65
C ALA A 87 -15.73 1.61 -17.96
#